data_AF-A0A976M3H7-F1
#
_entry.id   AF-A0A976M3H7-F1
#
_cell.length_a   1.000
_cell.length_b   1.000
_cell.length_c   1.000
_cell.angle_alpha   90.00
_cell.angle_beta   90.00
_cell.angle_gamma   90.00
#
_symmetry.space_group_name_H-M   'P 1'
#
loop_
_entity.id
_entity.type
_entity.pdbx_description
1 polymer ?
#
loop_
_entity_poly.entity_id
_entity_poly.type
_entity_poly.pdbx_seq_one_letter_code
_entity_poly.pdbx_strand_id
1 'polypeptide(L)'
;MDGSRALLIDLVKFLESVEARIMNRSVDLTDLLQITNIKHCFNTMDSMLKQCEKSVSTQDLNEIKDRINSAKETVELLESSANLKETGSIYGDLYLIDDKPSKDEDYRSYGRHLKMTNEEFDKLIEDWAEDIDTSQKNTKKREINKTESFQEQIKGEMAQLADTMKSKAMRYRDIIVKDNKALLKFTGEQEKQLDTVTHVAMESSKLVKSTNLSLMQLIIMAASMIGLTMLMMFIFIIT
;
A
#
# COMPACT_ATOMS: atom_id res chain seq x y z
N MET A 1 2.12 37.81 -8.78
CA MET A 1 0.73 37.63 -8.30
C MET A 1 0.04 36.39 -8.89
N ASP A 2 0.58 35.72 -9.92
CA ASP A 2 -0.12 34.62 -10.59
C ASP A 2 0.02 33.25 -9.91
N GLY A 3 1.14 33.00 -9.21
CA GLY A 3 1.38 31.72 -8.53
C GLY A 3 0.42 31.41 -7.38
N SER A 4 -0.03 32.44 -6.65
CA SER A 4 -0.96 32.26 -5.52
C SER A 4 -2.39 31.94 -5.96
N ARG A 5 -2.82 32.47 -7.11
CA ARG A 5 -4.11 32.13 -7.71
C ARG A 5 -4.12 30.70 -8.28
N ALA A 6 -3.02 30.27 -8.89
CA ALA A 6 -2.86 28.88 -9.33
C ALA A 6 -2.94 27.89 -8.16
N LEU A 7 -2.23 28.18 -7.07
CA LEU A 7 -2.28 27.36 -5.84
C LEU A 7 -3.67 27.31 -5.21
N LEU A 8 -4.44 28.41 -5.25
CA LEU A 8 -5.81 28.42 -4.74
C LEU A 8 -6.74 27.57 -5.61
N ILE A 9 -6.60 27.62 -6.94
CA ILE A 9 -7.35 26.76 -7.86
C ILE A 9 -7.01 25.29 -7.62
N ASP A 10 -5.73 24.96 -7.42
CA ASP A 10 -5.28 23.60 -7.13
C ASP A 10 -5.80 23.11 -5.78
N LEU A 11 -5.81 23.96 -4.75
CA LEU A 11 -6.40 23.67 -3.44
C LEU A 11 -7.90 23.39 -3.54
N VAL A 12 -8.64 24.20 -4.30
CA VAL A 12 -10.09 24.01 -4.49
C VAL A 12 -10.38 22.70 -5.23
N LYS A 13 -9.64 22.39 -6.30
CA LYS A 13 -9.78 21.10 -7.01
C LYS A 13 -9.43 19.90 -6.14
N PHE A 14 -8.40 20.05 -5.30
CA PHE A 14 -8.01 19.00 -4.37
C PHE A 14 -9.07 18.78 -3.29
N LEU A 15 -9.66 19.87 -2.78
CA LEU A 15 -10.79 19.83 -1.84
C LEU A 15 -12.01 19.12 -2.44
N GLU A 16 -12.41 19.48 -3.67
CA GLU A 16 -13.51 18.81 -4.39
C GLU A 16 -13.27 17.32 -4.59
N SER A 17 -12.03 16.91 -4.87
CA SER A 17 -11.65 15.50 -5.01
C SER A 17 -11.78 14.73 -3.69
N VAL A 18 -11.40 15.35 -2.57
CA VAL A 18 -11.54 14.73 -1.24
C VAL A 18 -12.99 14.70 -0.78
N GLU A 19 -13.76 15.77 -0.99
CA GLU A 19 -15.20 15.81 -0.71
C GLU A 19 -15.95 14.74 -1.52
N ALA A 20 -15.63 14.59 -2.81
CA ALA A 20 -16.20 13.53 -3.65
C ALA A 20 -15.83 12.14 -3.13
N ARG A 21 -14.61 11.96 -2.62
CA ARG A 21 -14.15 10.68 -2.04
C ARG A 21 -14.85 10.35 -0.72
N ILE A 22 -15.17 11.36 0.10
CA ILE A 22 -15.96 11.20 1.33
C ILE A 22 -17.43 10.89 1.01
N MET A 23 -17.99 11.52 -0.02
CA MET A 23 -19.40 11.36 -0.41
C MET A 23 -19.68 10.10 -1.23
N ASN A 24 -18.65 9.50 -1.83
CA ASN A 24 -18.82 8.33 -2.69
C ASN A 24 -19.06 7.06 -1.87
N ARG A 25 -20.22 6.42 -2.10
CA ARG A 25 -20.64 5.16 -1.45
C ARG A 25 -19.71 3.96 -1.71
N SER A 26 -18.77 4.05 -2.65
CA SER A 26 -17.80 2.98 -2.94
C SER A 26 -16.57 2.98 -2.01
N VAL A 27 -16.39 4.02 -1.21
CA VAL A 27 -15.31 4.12 -0.23
C VAL A 27 -15.84 3.49 1.06
N ASP A 28 -15.31 2.33 1.44
CA ASP A 28 -15.62 1.71 2.72
C ASP A 28 -14.93 2.52 3.82
N LEU A 29 -15.59 3.61 4.24
CA LEU A 29 -15.15 4.52 5.31
C LEU A 29 -15.07 3.84 6.69
N THR A 30 -15.32 2.53 6.76
CA THR A 30 -15.03 1.67 7.90
C THR A 30 -13.57 1.18 7.92
N ASP A 31 -12.82 1.37 6.84
CA ASP A 31 -11.41 1.02 6.72
C ASP A 31 -10.50 2.12 7.31
N LEU A 32 -9.80 1.79 8.40
CA LEU A 32 -8.88 2.69 9.10
C LEU A 32 -7.77 3.22 8.18
N LEU A 33 -7.35 2.45 7.18
CA LEU A 33 -6.33 2.88 6.21
C LEU A 33 -6.86 4.00 5.31
N GLN A 34 -8.12 3.92 4.88
CA GLN A 34 -8.77 4.94 4.08
C GLN A 34 -9.00 6.23 4.88
N ILE A 35 -9.42 6.11 6.13
CA ILE A 35 -9.52 7.24 7.07
C ILE A 35 -8.15 7.91 7.25
N THR A 36 -7.09 7.12 7.47
CA THR A 36 -5.72 7.64 7.66
C THR A 36 -5.21 8.36 6.42
N ASN A 37 -5.47 7.82 5.23
CA ASN A 37 -5.11 8.45 3.97
C ASN A 37 -5.86 9.79 3.76
N ILE A 38 -7.15 9.85 4.10
CA ILE A 38 -7.94 11.10 4.01
C ILE A 38 -7.42 12.13 5.02
N LYS A 39 -7.05 11.72 6.24
CA LYS A 39 -6.37 12.60 7.22
C LYS A 39 -5.06 13.18 6.68
N HIS A 40 -4.27 12.36 5.98
CA HIS A 40 -3.05 12.84 5.33
C HIS A 40 -3.34 13.88 4.24
N CYS A 41 -4.44 13.73 3.49
CA CYS A 41 -4.89 14.74 2.53
C CYS A 41 -5.24 16.07 3.21
N PHE A 42 -5.91 16.06 4.36
CA PHE A 42 -6.21 17.29 5.12
C PHE A 42 -4.93 18.00 5.60
N ASN A 43 -3.93 17.26 6.08
CA ASN A 43 -2.64 17.86 6.45
C ASN A 43 -1.95 18.54 5.25
N THR A 44 -2.10 17.95 4.06
CA THR A 44 -1.58 18.53 2.82
C THR A 44 -2.36 19.80 2.44
N MET A 45 -3.69 19.80 2.58
CA MET A 45 -4.52 21.00 2.38
C MET A 45 -4.17 22.13 3.35
N ASP A 46 -3.97 21.82 4.63
CA ASP A 46 -3.55 22.81 5.64
C ASP A 46 -2.20 23.45 5.28
N SER A 47 -1.29 22.67 4.70
CA SER A 47 0.01 23.18 4.24
C SER A 47 -0.13 24.13 3.04
N MET A 48 -1.04 23.82 2.10
CA MET A 48 -1.36 24.67 0.95
C MET A 48 -2.11 25.93 1.38
N LEU A 49 -3.02 25.83 2.35
CA LEU A 49 -3.80 26.95 2.88
C LEU A 49 -2.90 27.96 3.59
N LYS A 50 -1.93 27.50 4.39
CA LYS A 50 -0.90 28.35 5.01
C LYS A 50 -0.01 29.08 4.00
N GLN A 51 0.19 28.50 2.81
CA GLN A 51 0.93 29.16 1.73
C GLN A 51 0.06 30.22 1.02
N CYS A 52 -1.24 29.97 0.90
CA CYS A 52 -2.20 30.90 0.31
C CYS A 52 -2.53 32.09 1.22
N GLU A 53 -2.56 31.91 2.55
CA GLU A 53 -2.77 32.97 3.56
C GLU A 53 -1.78 34.14 3.43
N LYS A 54 -0.59 33.92 2.85
CA LYS A 54 0.41 34.97 2.66
C LYS A 54 0.19 35.85 1.42
N SER A 55 -0.76 35.52 0.55
CA SER A 55 -0.78 36.05 -0.82
C SER A 55 -2.16 36.27 -1.46
N VAL A 56 -3.26 35.96 -0.77
CA VAL A 56 -4.64 36.07 -1.29
C VAL A 56 -5.57 36.75 -0.27
N SER A 57 -6.64 37.39 -0.78
CA SER A 57 -7.72 38.02 -0.02
C SER A 57 -8.32 37.08 1.04
N THR A 58 -8.60 37.61 2.22
CA THR A 58 -9.03 36.88 3.42
C THR A 58 -10.42 36.26 3.32
N GLN A 59 -11.28 36.72 2.40
CA GLN A 59 -12.67 36.27 2.32
C GLN A 59 -12.81 34.89 1.67
N ASP A 60 -12.18 34.66 0.51
CA ASP A 60 -12.25 33.37 -0.20
C ASP A 60 -11.52 32.25 0.57
N LEU A 61 -10.48 32.60 1.34
CA LEU A 61 -9.75 31.67 2.18
C LEU A 61 -10.56 31.21 3.40
N ASN A 62 -11.40 32.07 3.95
CA ASN A 62 -12.25 31.71 5.08
C ASN A 62 -13.30 30.66 4.66
N GLU A 63 -13.91 30.81 3.49
CA GLU A 63 -14.87 29.83 2.96
C GLU A 63 -14.22 28.47 2.69
N ILE A 64 -13.01 28.45 2.10
CA ILE A 64 -12.26 27.21 1.87
C ILE A 64 -11.88 26.55 3.20
N LYS A 65 -11.47 27.35 4.19
CA LYS A 65 -11.11 26.87 5.54
C LYS A 65 -12.32 26.27 6.26
N ASP A 66 -13.48 26.90 6.16
CA ASP A 66 -14.73 26.39 6.74
C ASP A 66 -15.12 25.06 6.11
N ARG A 67 -15.02 24.92 4.78
CA ARG A 67 -15.27 23.66 4.07
C ARG A 67 -14.31 22.54 4.48
N ILE A 68 -13.01 22.84 4.61
CA ILE A 68 -12.01 21.87 5.10
C ILE A 68 -12.35 21.42 6.51
N ASN A 69 -12.74 22.34 7.40
CA ASN A 69 -13.12 22.02 8.77
C ASN A 69 -14.36 21.12 8.81
N SER A 70 -15.41 21.43 8.03
CA SER A 70 -16.60 20.58 7.94
C SER A 70 -16.30 19.18 7.38
N ALA A 71 -15.44 19.07 6.37
CA ALA A 71 -15.00 17.78 5.83
C ALA A 71 -14.21 16.97 6.88
N LYS A 72 -13.37 17.65 7.67
CA LYS A 72 -12.59 17.03 8.75
C LYS A 72 -13.47 16.51 9.88
N GLU A 73 -14.45 17.31 10.33
CA GLU A 73 -15.44 16.89 11.34
C GLU A 73 -16.25 15.67 10.87
N THR A 74 -16.61 15.63 9.59
CA THR A 74 -17.31 14.48 9.00
C THR A 74 -16.46 13.21 9.06
N VAL A 75 -15.16 13.31 8.77
CA VAL A 75 -14.24 12.17 8.82
C VAL A 75 -13.94 11.73 10.25
N GLU A 76 -13.88 12.65 11.20
CA GLU A 76 -13.71 12.35 12.63
C GLU A 76 -14.95 11.65 13.20
N LEU A 77 -16.16 12.06 12.79
CA LEU A 77 -17.40 11.35 13.12
C LEU A 77 -17.39 9.93 12.54
N LEU A 78 -16.95 9.76 11.29
CA LEU A 78 -16.84 8.45 10.64
C LEU A 78 -15.83 7.55 11.33
N GLU A 79 -14.69 8.08 11.75
CA GLU A 79 -13.68 7.37 12.53
C GLU A 79 -14.23 6.86 13.87
N SER A 80 -15.03 7.67 14.57
CA SER A 80 -15.67 7.24 15.82
C SER A 80 -16.68 6.09 15.62
N SER A 81 -17.20 5.94 14.41
CA SER A 81 -18.12 4.85 14.01
C SER A 81 -17.43 3.68 13.30
N ALA A 82 -16.16 3.83 12.92
CA ALA A 82 -15.40 2.83 12.21
C ALA A 82 -14.94 1.75 13.20
N ASN A 83 -15.50 0.55 13.07
CA ASN A 83 -14.95 -0.63 13.72
C ASN A 83 -13.71 -1.09 12.95
N LEU A 84 -12.65 -1.42 13.68
CA LEU A 84 -11.43 -2.02 13.13
C LEU A 84 -11.80 -3.31 12.37
N LYS A 85 -12.00 -3.23 11.05
CA LYS A 85 -11.91 -4.44 10.23
C LYS A 85 -10.44 -4.85 10.28
N GLU A 86 -10.24 -5.84 11.13
CA GLU A 86 -9.00 -6.49 11.50
C GLU A 86 -8.02 -6.53 10.33
N THR A 87 -6.89 -5.83 10.48
CA THR A 87 -5.75 -5.82 9.57
C THR A 87 -5.12 -7.21 9.35
N GLY A 88 -5.69 -8.27 9.93
CA GLY A 88 -5.30 -9.66 9.72
C GLY A 88 -5.43 -10.12 8.27
N SER A 89 -6.42 -9.60 7.52
CA SER A 89 -6.63 -9.95 6.11
C SER A 89 -5.43 -9.57 5.21
N ILE A 90 -4.72 -8.49 5.53
CA ILE A 90 -3.60 -8.02 4.69
C ILE A 90 -2.36 -8.92 4.83
N TYR A 91 -2.18 -9.56 6.00
CA TYR A 91 -1.08 -10.48 6.25
C TYR A 91 -1.44 -11.95 5.99
N GLY A 92 -2.73 -12.32 6.06
CA GLY A 92 -3.21 -13.68 5.75
C GLY A 92 -2.89 -14.10 4.30
N ASP A 93 -3.12 -13.20 3.35
CA ASP A 93 -2.82 -13.40 1.93
C ASP A 93 -1.30 -13.53 1.65
N LEU A 94 -0.46 -12.86 2.43
CA LEU A 94 1.01 -12.90 2.27
C LEU A 94 1.60 -14.23 2.76
N TYR A 95 0.91 -14.92 3.66
CA TYR A 95 1.37 -16.16 4.30
C TYR A 95 0.52 -17.40 3.96
N LEU A 96 -0.46 -17.31 3.05
CA LEU A 96 -1.39 -18.39 2.72
C LEU A 96 -2.07 -18.98 3.98
N ILE A 97 -2.34 -18.13 4.97
CA ILE A 97 -3.07 -18.55 6.17
C ILE A 97 -4.54 -18.53 5.79
N ASP A 98 -5.17 -19.70 5.80
CA ASP A 98 -6.54 -19.92 5.36
C ASP A 98 -7.49 -18.93 6.07
N ASP A 99 -8.22 -18.15 5.28
CA ASP A 99 -8.97 -16.93 5.65
C ASP A 99 -10.20 -17.20 6.54
N LYS A 100 -10.30 -18.41 7.09
CA LYS A 100 -11.34 -18.82 8.02
C LYS A 100 -10.71 -18.89 9.39
N PRO A 101 -10.96 -17.91 10.29
CA PRO A 101 -10.70 -18.15 11.70
C PRO A 101 -11.55 -19.36 12.09
N SER A 102 -10.89 -20.52 12.24
CA SER A 102 -11.55 -21.66 12.83
C SER A 102 -12.01 -21.18 14.20
N LYS A 103 -13.30 -21.36 14.50
CA LYS A 103 -13.97 -20.81 15.71
C LYS A 103 -13.45 -21.43 17.02
N ASP A 104 -12.24 -21.98 17.01
CA ASP A 104 -11.69 -22.87 18.02
C ASP A 104 -10.16 -22.78 18.14
N GLU A 105 -9.55 -21.67 17.72
CA GLU A 105 -8.14 -21.41 18.04
C GLU A 105 -8.02 -20.98 19.50
N ASP A 106 -8.05 -21.99 20.37
CA ASP A 106 -7.65 -21.87 21.76
C ASP A 106 -6.14 -21.58 21.79
N TYR A 107 -5.78 -20.28 21.81
CA TYR A 107 -4.39 -19.79 21.94
C TYR A 107 -3.66 -20.35 23.17
N ARG A 108 -4.35 -21.08 24.05
CA ARG A 108 -3.77 -21.89 25.12
C ARG A 108 -2.93 -23.06 24.63
N SER A 109 -2.95 -23.45 23.35
CA SER A 109 -2.24 -24.64 22.86
C SER A 109 -1.48 -24.41 21.54
N TYR A 110 -0.57 -23.43 21.54
CA TYR A 110 0.24 -23.08 20.37
C TYR A 110 1.20 -24.20 19.91
N GLY A 111 1.66 -25.08 20.80
CA GLY A 111 2.50 -26.24 20.43
C GLY A 111 1.76 -27.28 19.58
N ARG A 112 0.43 -27.29 19.61
CA ARG A 112 -0.40 -28.34 19.00
C ARG A 112 -0.28 -28.41 17.49
N HIS A 113 -0.05 -27.28 16.83
CA HIS A 113 0.15 -27.22 15.37
C HIS A 113 1.40 -27.99 14.92
N LEU A 114 2.38 -28.14 15.82
CA LEU A 114 3.61 -28.88 15.60
C LEU A 114 3.60 -30.27 16.25
N LYS A 115 2.41 -30.74 16.70
CA LYS A 115 2.20 -32.01 17.42
C LYS A 115 3.07 -32.14 18.69
N MET A 116 3.35 -31.02 19.35
CA MET A 116 4.08 -30.97 20.61
C MET A 116 3.26 -30.25 21.69
N THR A 117 3.62 -30.44 22.95
CA THR A 117 3.08 -29.66 24.06
C THR A 117 3.64 -28.23 24.04
N ASN A 118 2.98 -27.31 24.74
CA ASN A 118 3.50 -25.95 24.85
C ASN A 118 4.83 -25.92 25.61
N GLU A 119 4.98 -26.76 26.65
CA GLU A 119 6.22 -26.87 27.41
C GLU A 119 7.37 -27.40 26.55
N GLU A 120 7.10 -28.35 25.65
CA GLU A 120 8.11 -28.81 24.67
C GLU A 120 8.45 -27.73 23.64
N PHE A 121 7.47 -26.94 23.22
CA PHE A 121 7.70 -25.81 22.32
C PHE A 121 8.52 -24.72 23.01
N ASP A 122 8.15 -24.32 24.23
CA ASP A 122 8.86 -23.32 25.02
C ASP A 122 10.30 -23.77 25.29
N LYS A 123 10.50 -25.05 25.61
CA LYS A 123 11.82 -25.64 25.75
C LYS A 123 12.60 -25.61 24.44
N LEU A 124 11.97 -25.84 23.30
CA LEU A 124 12.63 -25.75 22.00
C LEU A 124 13.04 -24.30 21.66
N ILE A 125 12.24 -23.32 22.08
CA ILE A 125 12.61 -21.90 21.99
C ILE A 125 13.74 -21.56 22.95
N GLU A 126 13.74 -22.11 24.16
CA GLU A 126 14.79 -21.94 25.16
C GLU A 126 16.10 -22.58 24.69
N ASP A 127 16.08 -23.82 24.19
CA ASP A 127 17.23 -24.52 23.60
C ASP A 127 17.76 -23.76 22.37
N TRP A 128 16.87 -23.22 21.52
CA TRP A 128 17.27 -22.39 20.38
C TRP A 128 17.91 -21.07 20.82
N ALA A 129 17.40 -20.46 21.89
CA ALA A 129 17.98 -19.27 22.50
C ALA A 129 19.33 -19.56 23.19
N GLU A 130 19.47 -20.72 23.83
CA GLU A 130 20.71 -21.17 24.45
C GLU A 130 21.78 -21.55 23.41
N ASP A 131 21.43 -22.13 22.26
CA ASP A 131 22.37 -22.39 21.16
C ASP A 131 22.89 -21.09 20.53
N ILE A 132 22.09 -20.02 20.53
CA ILE A 132 22.52 -18.67 20.13
C ILE A 132 23.53 -18.09 21.14
N ASP A 133 23.33 -18.36 22.43
CA ASP A 133 24.13 -17.82 23.53
C ASP A 133 25.42 -18.63 23.79
N THR A 134 25.40 -19.95 23.57
CA THR A 134 26.55 -20.86 23.72
C THR A 134 27.52 -20.80 22.54
N SER A 135 27.03 -20.49 21.33
CA SER A 135 27.86 -20.11 20.17
C SER A 135 28.79 -18.93 20.49
N GLN A 136 28.36 -17.99 21.33
CA GLN A 136 29.19 -16.87 21.80
C GLN A 136 29.98 -17.18 23.09
N LYS A 137 29.48 -18.04 24.00
CA LYS A 137 30.17 -18.38 25.26
C LYS A 137 31.34 -19.37 25.10
N ASN A 138 31.37 -20.20 24.05
CA ASN A 138 32.46 -21.18 23.85
C ASN A 138 33.84 -20.56 23.51
N THR A 139 33.93 -19.24 23.30
CA THR A 139 35.22 -18.51 23.22
C THR A 139 35.68 -17.89 24.55
N LYS A 140 34.90 -17.99 25.64
CA LYS A 140 35.20 -17.31 26.92
C LYS A 140 35.23 -18.24 28.15
N LYS A 141 35.67 -19.50 28.01
CA LYS A 141 36.16 -20.29 29.15
C LYS A 141 37.69 -20.26 29.19
N ARG A 142 38.26 -19.11 29.55
CA ARG A 142 39.61 -19.06 30.12
C ARG A 142 39.67 -17.99 31.20
N GLU A 143 39.86 -18.48 32.42
CA GLU A 143 40.40 -17.81 33.60
C GLU A 143 39.64 -16.57 34.13
N ILE A 144 38.77 -16.80 35.12
CA ILE A 144 38.45 -15.78 36.11
C ILE A 144 39.07 -16.23 37.43
N ASN A 145 40.29 -15.74 37.65
CA ASN A 145 40.87 -15.60 38.98
C ASN A 145 41.68 -14.31 38.97
N LYS A 146 41.01 -13.17 39.18
CA LYS A 146 41.54 -12.02 39.93
C LYS A 146 40.50 -10.92 40.03
N THR A 147 40.44 -10.35 41.23
CA THR A 147 39.67 -9.18 41.62
C THR A 147 40.14 -7.97 40.82
N GLU A 148 39.53 -7.68 39.69
CA GLU A 148 39.77 -6.43 38.94
C GLU A 148 38.85 -5.32 39.45
N SER A 149 39.41 -4.11 39.44
CA SER A 149 38.76 -2.88 39.89
C SER A 149 37.51 -2.60 39.05
N PHE A 150 36.42 -2.18 39.70
CA PHE A 150 35.13 -1.78 39.11
C PHE A 150 35.28 -0.89 37.85
N GLN A 151 36.37 -0.13 37.78
CA GLN A 151 36.69 0.76 36.67
C GLN A 151 37.16 0.03 35.38
N GLU A 152 37.79 -1.14 35.49
CA GLU A 152 38.13 -2.00 34.34
C GLU A 152 36.90 -2.76 33.85
N GLN A 153 36.01 -3.15 34.76
CA GLN A 153 34.72 -3.76 34.44
C GLN A 153 33.84 -2.81 33.61
N ILE A 154 33.72 -1.54 34.02
CA ILE A 154 32.98 -0.51 33.28
C ILE A 154 33.59 -0.26 31.90
N LYS A 155 34.92 -0.21 31.78
CA LYS A 155 35.58 -0.03 30.47
C LYS A 155 35.35 -1.24 29.56
N GLY A 156 35.35 -2.44 30.12
CA GLY A 156 35.03 -3.68 29.39
C GLY A 156 33.59 -3.72 28.91
N GLU A 157 32.63 -3.36 29.76
CA GLU A 157 31.20 -3.26 29.41
C GLU A 157 30.95 -2.17 28.36
N MET A 158 31.61 -1.03 28.48
CA MET A 158 31.50 0.07 27.50
C MET A 158 32.08 -0.31 26.13
N ALA A 159 33.18 -1.08 26.10
CA ALA A 159 33.73 -1.64 24.87
C ALA A 159 32.79 -2.67 24.24
N GLN A 160 32.18 -3.54 25.05
CA GLN A 160 31.18 -4.51 24.58
C GLN A 160 29.91 -3.83 24.04
N LEU A 161 29.47 -2.75 24.68
CA LEU A 161 28.34 -1.95 24.19
C LEU A 161 28.67 -1.29 22.85
N ALA A 162 29.88 -0.73 22.70
CA ALA A 162 30.31 -0.13 21.44
C ALA A 162 30.38 -1.16 20.30
N ASP A 163 30.89 -2.36 20.56
CA ASP A 163 30.94 -3.43 19.57
C ASP A 163 29.55 -3.99 19.22
N THR A 164 28.65 -4.12 20.21
CA THR A 164 27.25 -4.52 19.94
C THR A 164 26.50 -3.46 19.14
N MET A 165 26.70 -2.17 19.43
CA MET A 165 26.14 -1.08 18.64
C MET A 165 26.69 -1.07 17.21
N LYS A 166 28.00 -1.26 17.05
CA LYS A 166 28.66 -1.34 15.73
C LYS A 166 28.15 -2.53 14.91
N SER A 167 27.98 -3.69 15.53
CA SER A 167 27.42 -4.88 14.90
C SER A 167 25.97 -4.68 14.46
N LYS A 168 25.13 -4.11 15.33
CA LYS A 168 23.74 -3.75 15.00
C LYS A 168 23.68 -2.74 13.85
N ALA A 169 24.51 -1.71 13.86
CA ALA A 169 24.58 -0.71 12.79
C ALA A 169 25.00 -1.33 11.44
N MET A 170 25.97 -2.25 11.45
CA MET A 170 26.35 -2.99 10.24
C MET A 170 25.21 -3.87 9.72
N ARG A 171 24.45 -4.53 10.60
CA ARG A 171 23.27 -5.32 10.20
C ARG A 171 22.19 -4.45 9.58
N TYR A 172 21.85 -3.32 10.19
CA TYR A 172 20.85 -2.40 9.62
C TYR A 172 21.27 -1.88 8.25
N ARG A 173 22.56 -1.57 8.08
CA ARG A 173 23.10 -1.19 6.77
C ARG A 173 22.90 -2.30 5.73
N ASP A 174 23.18 -3.55 6.07
CA ASP A 174 23.07 -4.67 5.14
C ASP A 174 21.61 -4.95 4.76
N ILE A 175 20.69 -4.88 5.72
CA ILE A 175 19.24 -4.97 5.48
C ILE A 175 18.79 -3.88 4.50
N ILE A 176 19.15 -2.61 4.74
CA ILE A 176 18.78 -1.50 3.86
C ILE A 176 19.33 -1.68 2.44
N VAL A 177 20.57 -2.15 2.30
CA VAL A 177 21.18 -2.40 0.99
C VAL A 177 20.44 -3.52 0.25
N LYS A 178 20.09 -4.59 0.97
CA LYS A 178 19.34 -5.73 0.41
C LYS A 178 17.93 -5.30 -0.03
N ASP A 179 17.25 -4.50 0.78
CA ASP A 179 15.91 -3.99 0.47
C ASP A 179 15.93 -3.05 -0.72
N ASN A 180 16.90 -2.12 -0.80
CA ASN A 180 17.08 -1.26 -1.97
C ASN A 180 17.35 -2.07 -3.25
N LYS A 181 18.11 -3.17 -3.16
CA LYS A 181 18.35 -4.06 -4.28
C LYS A 181 17.09 -4.82 -4.71
N ALA A 182 16.27 -5.25 -3.74
CA ALA A 182 14.98 -5.88 -4.03
C ALA A 182 14.02 -4.89 -4.70
N LEU A 183 13.91 -3.66 -4.18
CA LEU A 183 13.11 -2.58 -4.75
C LEU A 183 13.51 -2.27 -6.20
N LEU A 184 14.81 -2.16 -6.49
CA LEU A 184 15.31 -1.96 -7.85
C LEU A 184 14.89 -3.08 -8.82
N LYS A 185 14.86 -4.32 -8.34
CA LYS A 185 14.42 -5.46 -9.14
C LYS A 185 12.91 -5.38 -9.42
N PHE A 186 12.11 -5.07 -8.40
CA PHE A 186 10.66 -4.90 -8.55
C PHE A 186 10.30 -3.72 -9.45
N THR A 187 11.01 -2.59 -9.36
CA THR A 187 10.78 -1.45 -10.27
C THR A 187 11.08 -1.81 -11.72
N GLY A 188 12.14 -2.59 -11.97
CA GLY A 188 12.45 -3.05 -13.33
C GLY A 188 11.45 -4.08 -13.87
N GLU A 189 10.85 -4.90 -12.99
CA GLU A 189 9.76 -5.82 -13.37
C GLU A 189 8.45 -5.07 -13.64
N GLN A 190 8.13 -4.04 -12.84
CA GLN A 190 6.96 -3.18 -13.06
C GLN A 190 7.07 -2.35 -14.35
N GLU A 191 8.25 -1.83 -14.67
CA GLU A 191 8.50 -1.12 -15.93
C GLU A 191 8.21 -2.03 -17.14
N LYS A 192 8.67 -3.28 -17.11
CA LYS A 192 8.37 -4.26 -18.17
C LYS A 192 6.89 -4.60 -18.28
N GLN A 193 6.19 -4.71 -17.15
CA GLN A 193 4.74 -4.93 -17.15
C GLN A 193 3.99 -3.73 -17.71
N LEU A 194 4.41 -2.50 -17.37
CA LEU A 194 3.84 -1.27 -17.90
C LEU A 194 4.04 -1.17 -19.42
N ASP A 195 5.24 -1.49 -19.93
CA ASP A 195 5.52 -1.54 -21.37
C ASP A 195 4.65 -2.58 -22.09
N THR A 196 4.43 -3.73 -21.47
CA THR A 196 3.56 -4.77 -22.03
C THR A 196 2.11 -4.30 -22.09
N VAL A 197 1.60 -3.71 -21.00
CA VAL A 197 0.22 -3.20 -20.93
C VAL A 197 0.01 -2.04 -21.89
N THR A 198 0.96 -1.11 -21.99
CA THR A 198 0.89 0.01 -22.94
C THR A 198 0.94 -0.45 -24.38
N HIS A 199 1.77 -1.45 -24.72
CA HIS A 199 1.78 -2.06 -26.04
C HIS A 199 0.43 -2.71 -26.38
N VAL A 200 -0.12 -3.51 -25.46
CA VAL A 200 -1.44 -4.16 -25.63
C VAL A 200 -2.55 -3.11 -25.74
N ALA A 201 -2.51 -2.04 -24.96
CA ALA A 201 -3.47 -0.94 -25.06
C ALA A 201 -3.36 -0.21 -26.41
N MET A 202 -2.13 -0.01 -26.92
CA MET A 202 -1.90 0.57 -28.24
C MET A 202 -2.44 -0.33 -29.36
N GLU A 203 -2.20 -1.63 -29.30
CA GLU A 203 -2.77 -2.60 -30.25
C GLU A 203 -4.29 -2.66 -30.17
N SER A 204 -4.85 -2.72 -28.95
CA SER A 204 -6.29 -2.68 -28.72
C SER A 204 -6.91 -1.40 -29.28
N SER A 205 -6.27 -0.24 -29.09
CA SER A 205 -6.77 1.03 -29.65
C SER A 205 -6.76 1.06 -31.18
N LYS A 206 -5.78 0.40 -31.82
CA LYS A 206 -5.74 0.24 -33.29
C LYS A 206 -6.87 -0.68 -33.76
N LEU A 207 -7.14 -1.77 -33.02
CA LEU A 207 -8.25 -2.68 -33.30
C LEU A 207 -9.61 -2.02 -33.10
N VAL A 208 -9.78 -1.18 -32.08
CA VAL A 208 -11.01 -0.38 -31.88
C VAL A 208 -11.20 0.64 -33.01
N LYS A 209 -10.11 1.28 -33.47
CA LYS A 209 -10.16 2.17 -34.64
C LYS A 209 -10.50 1.42 -35.93
N SER A 210 -10.12 0.15 -36.09
CA SER A 210 -10.47 -0.65 -37.26
C SER A 210 -11.84 -1.34 -37.17
N THR A 211 -12.37 -1.57 -35.97
CA THR A 211 -13.72 -2.15 -35.75
C THR A 211 -14.84 -1.12 -35.78
N ASN A 212 -14.53 0.17 -35.61
CA ASN A 212 -15.46 1.24 -35.95
C ASN A 212 -15.56 1.39 -37.47
N LEU A 213 -16.16 0.40 -38.14
CA LEU A 213 -16.66 0.56 -39.49
C LEU A 213 -17.55 1.80 -39.49
N SER A 214 -17.24 2.75 -40.37
CA SER A 214 -18.02 3.98 -40.49
C SER A 214 -19.48 3.59 -40.68
N LEU A 215 -20.41 4.28 -40.02
CA LEU A 215 -21.85 4.05 -40.13
C LEU A 215 -22.28 3.95 -41.61
N MET A 216 -21.60 4.70 -42.50
CA MET A 216 -21.75 4.59 -43.95
C MET A 216 -21.38 3.22 -44.54
N GLN A 217 -20.29 2.59 -44.09
CA GLN A 217 -19.88 1.25 -44.54
C GLN A 217 -20.88 0.18 -44.09
N LEU A 218 -21.43 0.31 -42.89
CA LEU A 218 -22.48 -0.56 -42.37
C LEU A 218 -23.77 -0.43 -43.20
N ILE A 219 -24.18 0.79 -43.55
CA ILE A 219 -25.32 1.06 -44.43
C ILE A 219 -25.09 0.47 -45.83
N ILE A 220 -23.90 0.68 -46.41
CA ILE A 220 -23.56 0.15 -47.75
C ILE A 220 -23.58 -1.38 -47.75
N MET A 221 -23.06 -2.03 -46.69
CA MET A 221 -23.09 -3.48 -46.54
C MET A 221 -24.52 -4.03 -46.41
N ALA A 222 -25.38 -3.36 -45.64
CA ALA A 222 -26.78 -3.74 -45.51
C ALA A 222 -27.56 -3.56 -46.82
N ALA A 223 -27.34 -2.44 -47.51
CA ALA A 223 -27.99 -2.15 -48.79
C ALA A 223 -27.57 -3.13 -49.90
N SER A 224 -26.29 -3.51 -49.95
CA SER A 224 -25.80 -4.49 -50.94
C SER A 224 -26.35 -5.90 -50.67
N MET A 225 -26.48 -6.29 -49.40
CA MET A 225 -27.07 -7.57 -49.03
C MET A 225 -28.56 -7.63 -49.42
N ILE A 226 -29.34 -6.57 -49.16
CA ILE A 226 -30.75 -6.48 -49.55
C ILE A 226 -30.90 -6.44 -51.08
N GLY A 227 -30.02 -5.73 -51.79
CA GLY A 227 -30.03 -5.68 -53.25
C GLY A 227 -29.80 -7.05 -53.88
N LEU A 228 -28.85 -7.82 -53.35
CA LEU A 228 -28.56 -9.18 -53.83
C LEU A 228 -29.70 -10.16 -53.54
N THR A 229 -30.36 -10.07 -52.38
CA THR A 229 -31.51 -10.94 -52.07
C THR A 229 -32.71 -10.62 -52.96
N MET A 230 -32.99 -9.34 -53.22
CA MET A 230 -34.03 -8.93 -54.16
C MET A 230 -33.71 -9.40 -55.58
N LEU A 231 -32.46 -9.27 -56.03
CA LEU A 231 -32.04 -9.72 -57.35
C LEU A 231 -32.17 -11.24 -57.50
N MET A 232 -31.80 -12.01 -56.48
CA MET A 232 -32.02 -13.46 -56.46
C MET A 232 -33.50 -13.83 -56.52
N MET A 233 -34.37 -13.11 -55.79
CA MET A 233 -35.82 -13.32 -55.85
C MET A 233 -36.38 -13.00 -57.24
N PHE A 234 -35.91 -11.94 -57.91
CA PHE A 234 -36.32 -11.62 -59.28
C PHE A 234 -35.89 -12.68 -60.28
N ILE A 235 -34.66 -13.20 -60.16
CA ILE A 235 -34.20 -14.32 -60.99
C ILE A 235 -35.13 -15.54 -60.77
N PHE A 236 -35.45 -15.87 -59.52
CA PHE A 236 -36.33 -16.99 -59.20
C PHE A 236 -37.77 -16.85 -59.72
N ILE A 237 -38.28 -15.62 -59.89
CA ILE A 237 -39.62 -15.36 -60.43
C ILE A 237 -39.64 -15.40 -61.97
N ILE A 238 -38.53 -14.99 -62.60
CA ILE A 238 -38.41 -14.95 -64.07
C ILE A 238 -38.06 -16.33 -64.65
N THR A 239 -37.41 -17.19 -63.87
CA THR A 239 -37.04 -18.57 -64.25
C THR A 239 -38.16 -19.54 -63.91
#